data_AF-A0A3S1QAH9-F1
#
_entry.id   AF-A0A3S1QAH9-F1
#
_cell.length_a   1.000
_cell.length_b   1.000
_cell.length_c   1.000
_cell.angle_alpha   90.00
_cell.angle_beta   90.00
_cell.angle_gamma   90.00
#
_symmetry.space_group_name_H-M   'P 1'
#
loop_
_entity.id
_entity.type
_entity.pdbx_description
1 polymer ?
#
loop_
_entity_poly.entity_id
_entity_poly.type
_entity_poly.pdbx_seq_one_letter_code
_entity_poly.pdbx_strand_id
1 'polypeptide(L)'
;EAWVGGHVYDRGVDGSECRWARVLTYDPPSRLVLSWDINPRWQIESDLNKTSEWEVRFTAETENRTRVEIEHRNFECHGEGWESVRGGVDSDQGWPLYLQRFHDLFTGRAP
;
A
#
# COMPACT_ATOMS: atom_id res chain seq x y z
N GLU A 1 7.52 1.10 10.19
CA GLU A 1 8.16 2.31 10.74
C GLU A 1 7.48 3.55 10.17
N ALA A 2 7.21 4.59 10.97
CA ALA A 2 6.36 5.72 10.56
C ALA A 2 7.16 7.02 10.37
N TRP A 3 8.15 7.00 9.48
CA TRP A 3 8.96 8.15 9.09
C TRP A 3 9.51 7.94 7.69
N VAL A 4 9.84 9.03 6.97
CA VAL A 4 10.44 8.95 5.62
C VAL A 4 11.74 8.16 5.67
N GLY A 5 11.87 7.18 4.76
CA GLY A 5 12.98 6.23 4.72
C GLY A 5 12.81 5.00 5.63
N GLY A 6 11.77 4.95 6.47
CA GLY A 6 11.41 3.75 7.22
C GLY A 6 10.79 2.67 6.34
N HIS A 7 10.63 1.46 6.89
CA HIS A 7 10.11 0.30 6.16
C HIS A 7 8.69 -0.09 6.58
N VAL A 8 7.94 -0.62 5.61
CA VAL A 8 6.80 -1.52 5.85
C VAL A 8 7.33 -2.94 5.73
N TYR A 9 7.04 -3.75 6.75
CA TYR A 9 7.50 -5.12 6.79
C TYR A 9 6.54 -6.00 7.54
N ASP A 10 6.46 -7.26 7.11
CA ASP A 10 5.76 -8.32 7.82
C ASP A 10 6.78 -9.20 8.53
N ARG A 11 6.34 -9.82 9.63
CA ARG A 11 7.12 -10.81 10.36
C ARG A 11 6.45 -12.17 10.27
N GLY A 12 7.14 -13.13 9.68
CA GLY A 12 6.70 -14.52 9.58
C GLY A 12 6.58 -15.18 10.95
N VAL A 13 5.80 -16.26 11.02
CA VAL A 13 5.67 -17.08 12.25
C VAL A 13 6.99 -17.71 12.68
N ASP A 14 7.94 -17.85 11.75
CA ASP A 14 9.31 -18.30 11.96
C ASP A 14 10.27 -17.19 12.42
N GLY A 15 9.77 -15.95 12.56
CA GLY A 15 10.54 -14.78 12.95
C GLY A 15 11.26 -14.06 11.81
N SER A 16 11.17 -14.56 10.57
CA SER A 16 11.73 -13.87 9.40
C SER A 16 11.03 -12.53 9.14
N GLU A 17 11.76 -11.54 8.64
CA GLU A 17 11.20 -10.24 8.25
C GLU A 17 11.16 -10.10 6.73
N CYS A 18 10.00 -9.73 6.20
CA CYS A 18 9.79 -9.41 4.80
C CYS A 18 9.59 -7.89 4.67
N ARG A 19 10.66 -7.16 4.33
CA ARG A 19 10.60 -5.71 4.06
C ARG A 19 10.17 -5.51 2.61
N TRP A 20 8.92 -5.12 2.39
CA TRP A 20 8.31 -5.08 1.07
C TRP A 20 7.96 -3.67 0.57
N ALA A 21 8.15 -2.65 1.41
CA ALA A 21 8.01 -1.26 1.01
C ALA A 21 8.82 -0.33 1.91
N ARG A 22 9.03 0.89 1.41
CA ARG A 22 9.65 2.02 2.10
C ARG A 22 8.66 3.19 2.19
N VAL A 23 8.80 4.01 3.22
CA VAL A 23 8.03 5.24 3.37
C VAL A 23 8.67 6.36 2.55
N LEU A 24 7.97 6.81 1.51
CA LEU A 24 8.41 7.88 0.62
C LEU A 24 7.90 9.25 1.08
N THR A 25 6.72 9.30 1.68
CA THR A 25 6.15 10.53 2.27
C THR A 25 5.37 10.15 3.51
N TYR A 26 5.52 10.92 4.59
CA TYR A 26 4.74 10.78 5.83
C TYR A 26 4.30 12.17 6.29
N ASP A 27 3.06 12.54 5.97
CA ASP A 27 2.45 13.84 6.27
C ASP A 27 1.11 13.62 7.01
N PRO A 28 1.15 13.32 8.31
CA PRO A 28 -0.08 13.07 9.07
C PRO A 28 -0.86 14.37 9.34
N PRO A 29 -2.21 14.33 9.32
CA PRO A 29 -3.06 13.16 9.10
C PRO A 29 -3.46 12.94 7.62
N SER A 30 -2.93 13.74 6.69
CA SER A 30 -3.48 13.91 5.34
C SER A 30 -2.99 12.89 4.32
N ARG A 31 -1.71 12.48 4.39
CA ARG A 31 -1.06 11.80 3.26
C ARG A 31 0.06 10.85 3.67
N LEU A 32 0.08 9.69 3.02
CA LEU A 32 1.12 8.68 3.12
C LEU A 32 1.46 8.19 1.71
N VAL A 33 2.75 8.15 1.36
CA VAL A 33 3.21 7.54 0.09
C VAL A 33 4.22 6.47 0.44
N LEU A 34 4.01 5.28 -0.10
CA LEU A 34 4.82 4.09 0.13
C LEU A 34 5.30 3.55 -1.21
N SER A 35 6.52 3.03 -1.26
CA SER A 35 6.93 2.26 -2.43
C SER A 35 6.21 0.91 -2.45
N TRP A 36 6.33 0.22 -3.57
CA TRP A 36 5.94 -1.17 -3.74
C TRP A 36 7.17 -1.92 -4.27
N ASP A 37 7.92 -2.51 -3.33
CA ASP A 37 9.20 -3.16 -3.62
C ASP A 37 8.98 -4.67 -3.91
N ILE A 38 7.89 -5.01 -4.61
CA ILE A 38 7.54 -6.38 -5.00
C ILE A 38 7.41 -6.46 -6.52
N ASN A 39 8.22 -7.30 -7.15
CA ASN A 39 8.27 -7.45 -8.60
C ASN A 39 7.10 -8.31 -9.16
N PRO A 40 6.95 -8.42 -10.50
CA PRO A 40 5.88 -9.21 -11.14
C PRO A 40 5.85 -10.71 -10.80
N ARG A 41 6.91 -11.25 -10.18
CA ARG A 41 6.99 -12.64 -9.70
C ARG A 41 6.63 -12.76 -8.21
N TRP A 42 6.13 -11.68 -7.60
CA TRP A 42 5.79 -11.60 -6.18
C TRP A 42 7.00 -11.83 -5.26
N GLN A 43 8.17 -11.35 -5.68
CA GLN A 43 9.41 -11.38 -4.91
C GLN A 43 9.87 -9.96 -4.59
N ILE A 44 10.65 -9.81 -3.52
CA ILE A 44 11.24 -8.52 -3.16
C ILE A 44 12.16 -8.05 -4.29
N GLU A 45 11.95 -6.81 -4.74
CA GLU A 45 12.80 -6.11 -5.68
C GLU A 45 13.88 -5.32 -4.95
N SER A 46 15.12 -5.46 -5.40
CA SER A 46 16.29 -4.81 -4.82
C SER A 46 16.70 -3.55 -5.59
N ASP A 47 16.39 -3.48 -6.89
CA ASP A 47 16.61 -2.30 -7.71
C ASP A 47 15.45 -1.32 -7.52
N LEU A 48 15.70 -0.27 -6.76
CA LEU A 48 14.70 0.74 -6.40
C LEU A 48 14.17 1.53 -7.60
N ASN A 49 14.82 1.45 -8.77
CA ASN A 49 14.29 2.06 -10.00
C ASN A 49 13.21 1.19 -10.65
N LYS A 50 13.01 -0.04 -10.15
CA LYS A 50 12.03 -1.00 -10.64
C LYS A 50 10.83 -1.18 -9.72
N THR A 51 10.57 -0.19 -8.87
CA THR A 51 9.49 -0.24 -7.88
C THR A 51 8.40 0.77 -8.25
N SER A 52 7.15 0.38 -8.12
CA SER A 52 6.01 1.32 -8.20
C SER A 52 5.78 1.99 -6.85
N GLU A 53 4.77 2.86 -6.76
CA GLU A 53 4.37 3.47 -5.49
C GLU A 53 2.86 3.51 -5.35
N TRP A 54 2.41 3.54 -4.11
CA TRP A 54 1.01 3.73 -3.77
C TRP A 54 0.86 4.84 -2.73
N GLU A 55 -0.14 5.66 -2.96
CA GLU A 55 -0.45 6.83 -2.16
C GLU A 55 -1.81 6.63 -1.49
N VAL A 56 -1.86 6.96 -0.20
CA VAL A 56 -3.08 7.04 0.58
C VAL A 56 -3.35 8.51 0.91
N ARG A 57 -4.54 8.99 0.55
CA ARG A 57 -5.03 10.32 0.91
C ARG A 57 -6.21 10.22 1.85
N PHE A 58 -6.19 11.02 2.92
CA PHE A 58 -7.26 11.15 3.88
C PHE A 58 -7.88 12.55 3.75
N THR A 59 -9.13 12.60 3.31
CA THR A 59 -9.87 13.87 3.17
C THR A 59 -11.03 13.87 4.15
N ALA A 60 -11.05 14.84 5.08
CA ALA A 60 -12.21 15.04 5.93
C ALA A 60 -13.39 15.53 5.08
N GLU A 61 -14.48 14.77 5.05
CA GLU A 61 -15.72 15.17 4.38
C GLU A 61 -16.67 15.86 5.38
N THR A 62 -16.66 15.42 6.63
CA THR A 62 -17.35 16.03 7.77
C THR A 62 -16.52 15.82 9.04
N GLU A 63 -16.98 16.34 10.18
CA GLU A 63 -16.32 16.13 11.48
C GLU A 63 -16.15 14.65 11.86
N ASN A 64 -17.05 13.78 11.39
CA ASN A 64 -17.07 12.35 11.74
C ASN A 64 -16.90 11.42 10.53
N ARG A 65 -16.51 11.95 9.37
CA ARG A 65 -16.36 11.17 8.13
C ARG A 65 -15.10 11.57 7.38
N THR A 66 -14.27 10.57 7.09
CA THR A 66 -13.07 10.72 6.27
C THR A 66 -13.21 9.87 5.02
N ARG A 67 -12.98 10.45 3.85
CA ARG A 67 -12.77 9.72 2.60
C ARG A 67 -11.31 9.28 2.53
N VAL A 68 -11.11 7.99 2.34
CA VAL A 68 -9.79 7.39 2.12
C VAL A 68 -9.68 6.98 0.67
N GLU A 69 -8.66 7.48 -0.01
CA GLU A 69 -8.38 7.17 -1.41
C GLU A 69 -7.02 6.50 -1.53
N ILE A 70 -6.95 5.41 -2.29
CA ILE A 70 -5.70 4.76 -2.68
C ILE A 70 -5.48 4.95 -4.17
N GLU A 71 -4.27 5.37 -4.52
CA GLU A 71 -3.79 5.44 -5.89
C GLU A 71 -2.48 4.66 -6.00
N HIS A 72 -2.43 3.65 -6.86
CA HIS A 72 -1.21 2.90 -7.15
C HIS A 72 -0.80 3.23 -8.59
N ARG A 73 0.43 3.70 -8.78
CA ARG A 73 0.94 4.26 -10.04
C ARG A 73 2.38 3.84 -10.30
N ASN A 74 2.91 4.21 -11.48
CA ASN A 74 4.27 3.90 -11.93
C ASN A 74 4.52 2.39 -12.05
N PHE A 75 3.51 1.62 -12.48
CA PHE A 75 3.65 0.18 -12.59
C PHE A 75 4.67 -0.22 -13.66
N GLU A 76 4.77 0.55 -14.74
CA GLU A 76 5.70 0.33 -15.84
C GLU A 76 7.18 0.26 -15.39
N CYS A 77 7.52 0.83 -14.23
CA CYS A 77 8.84 0.70 -13.62
C CYS A 77 9.23 -0.76 -13.33
N HIS A 78 8.25 -1.65 -13.07
CA HIS A 78 8.49 -3.08 -12.83
C HIS A 78 9.07 -3.84 -14.04
N GLY A 79 9.07 -3.23 -15.22
CA GLY A 79 9.58 -3.84 -16.45
C GLY A 79 8.63 -4.89 -17.02
N GLU A 80 9.19 -5.93 -17.64
CA GLU A 80 8.40 -6.96 -18.33
C GLU A 80 7.41 -7.66 -17.37
N GLY A 81 6.13 -7.65 -17.74
CA GLY A 81 5.06 -8.27 -16.97
C GLY A 81 4.48 -7.40 -15.86
N TRP A 82 4.81 -6.11 -15.81
CA TRP A 82 4.25 -5.16 -14.83
C TRP A 82 2.72 -5.17 -14.77
N GLU A 83 2.04 -5.50 -15.87
CA GLU A 83 0.58 -5.58 -15.96
C GLU A 83 0.01 -6.60 -14.98
N SER A 84 0.78 -7.65 -14.63
CA SER A 84 0.37 -8.64 -13.62
C SER A 84 0.29 -8.04 -12.22
N VAL A 85 1.20 -7.10 -11.89
CA VAL A 85 1.17 -6.36 -10.63
C VAL A 85 -0.07 -5.49 -10.58
N ARG A 86 -0.32 -4.69 -11.64
CA ARG A 86 -1.53 -3.85 -11.75
C ARG A 86 -2.79 -4.70 -11.63
N GLY A 87 -2.89 -5.80 -12.40
CA GLY A 87 -4.04 -6.69 -12.37
C GLY A 87 -4.24 -7.37 -11.02
N GLY A 88 -3.15 -7.74 -10.33
CA GLY A 88 -3.20 -8.34 -9.00
C GLY A 88 -3.77 -7.38 -7.96
N VAL A 89 -3.25 -6.14 -7.91
CA VAL A 89 -3.69 -5.14 -6.93
C VAL A 89 -5.07 -4.54 -7.25
N ASP A 90 -5.50 -4.57 -8.51
CA ASP A 90 -6.83 -4.11 -8.95
C ASP A 90 -7.91 -5.21 -8.84
N SER A 91 -7.52 -6.46 -8.62
CA SER A 91 -8.46 -7.58 -8.48
C SER A 91 -9.30 -7.51 -7.20
N ASP A 92 -10.36 -8.33 -7.15
CA ASP A 92 -11.19 -8.52 -5.94
C ASP A 92 -10.42 -9.04 -4.72
N GLN A 93 -9.16 -9.45 -4.86
CA GLN A 93 -8.27 -9.85 -3.75
C GLN A 93 -7.17 -8.82 -3.46
N GLY A 94 -7.15 -7.70 -4.20
CA GLY A 94 -6.21 -6.59 -4.05
C GLY A 94 -6.77 -5.44 -3.21
N TRP A 95 -6.51 -4.20 -3.64
CA TRP A 95 -6.93 -2.98 -2.93
C TRP A 95 -8.44 -2.90 -2.62
N PRO A 96 -9.36 -3.30 -3.53
CA PRO A 96 -10.80 -3.28 -3.22
C PRO A 96 -11.15 -4.05 -1.95
N LEU A 97 -10.58 -5.25 -1.77
CA LEU A 97 -10.82 -6.08 -0.58
C LEU A 97 -10.32 -5.42 0.70
N TYR A 98 -9.11 -4.87 0.68
CA TYR A 98 -8.50 -4.28 1.87
C TYR A 98 -9.14 -2.94 2.26
N LEU A 99 -9.56 -2.13 1.29
CA LEU A 99 -10.34 -0.92 1.55
C LEU A 99 -11.70 -1.25 2.17
N GLN A 100 -12.40 -2.27 1.66
CA GLN A 100 -13.65 -2.73 2.26
C GLN A 100 -13.44 -3.21 3.69
N ARG A 101 -12.43 -4.07 3.93
CA ARG A 101 -12.11 -4.55 5.28
C ARG A 101 -11.77 -3.43 6.23
N PHE A 102 -11.00 -2.42 5.78
CA PHE A 102 -10.68 -1.25 6.59
C PHE A 102 -11.94 -0.46 6.94
N HIS A 103 -12.81 -0.19 5.96
CA HIS A 103 -14.09 0.47 6.18
C HIS A 103 -14.97 -0.27 7.20
N ASP A 104 -15.04 -1.60 7.12
CA ASP A 104 -15.85 -2.43 8.01
C ASP A 104 -15.40 -2.38 9.48
N LEU A 105 -14.14 -2.04 9.77
CA LEU A 105 -13.67 -1.81 11.14
C LEU A 105 -14.35 -0.60 11.81
N PHE A 106 -14.83 0.36 11.01
CA PHE A 106 -15.43 1.60 11.49
C PHE A 106 -16.96 1.61 11.35
N THR A 107 -17.53 0.73 10.51
CA THR A 107 -18.98 0.57 10.37
C THR A 107 -19.52 -0.63 11.15
N GLY A 108 -18.69 -1.63 11.43
CA GLY A 108 -19.01 -2.85 12.19
C GLY A 108 -19.05 -2.69 13.71
N ARG A 109 -19.06 -1.45 14.23
CA ARG A 109 -19.22 -1.17 15.66
C ARG A 109 -20.60 -0.59 15.93
N ALA A 110 -21.60 -1.47 16.04
CA ALA A 110 -22.74 -1.19 16.88
C ALA A 110 -22.28 -1.24 18.37
N PRO A 111 -22.82 -0.40 19.27
CA PRO A 111 -22.77 -0.70 20.70
C PRO A 111 -23.46 -2.04 21.00
#